data_AF-A0A5C9CQ24-F1
#
_entry.id   AF-A0A5C9CQ24-F1
#
_cell.length_a   1.000
_cell.length_b   1.000
_cell.length_c   1.000
_cell.angle_alpha   90.00
_cell.angle_beta   90.00
_cell.angle_gamma   90.00
#
_symmetry.space_group_name_H-M   'P 1'
#
loop_
_entity.id
_entity.type
_entity.pdbx_description
1 polymer ?
#
loop_
_entity_poly.entity_id
_entity_poly.type
_entity_poly.pdbx_seq_one_letter_code
_entity_poly.pdbx_strand_id
1 'polypeptide(L)'
;MIAARQQSRAAAQALALQFIDGEPPYQGDFVGHMADLSGPLSQFPQVLAQLPVPQSDAQGWYTLASEHLTQLLARDALAWDYFDSTDYAQVLDRVWQSYFALVITLGYDTALLDEFTRTLRLAHVIEVALLPWVNATATTDTHPELLSVAQLQTLLQASPALPAQVFPLPPAASAHLSPPSANAGWIEPYAIGDLHMVRQRLLRYQSGEIAHIENVMRGERREVTHKRTHRQLDQHKQTSAEMQVLQNDAADERSNLQEEARKTVAETTETNQYNKFTSSYGPPTQATLDGSWSKTLQAGANPGLDDTTRFARDILNKTVNRISRSVSQTRSSSTMSQTEDSVLSLIDNTAGTHSLRAVYRWLNKVYEACVVNYGQRLMMEFMVDQPAASFIAQEHALAGQRWVKPVPPLQLGLASFEDVSPSNYARLGALYGVLDLEPPPLARRIASATLRSGEEKLIAIAAGYCATQAFVNYVSTPAGLPTPVVLVGRQAFSAANPAGTATLSGEDNCVPVSVLDYLPSFSPPSDAQVLVNVEITCIPSARCLDQWRIRIYASIVRAYEERLAAYNARTRRDADRRSSECQCLVAAI
;
A
#
# COMPACT_ATOMS: atom_id res chain seq x y z
N MET A 1 34.29 20.01 1.28
CA MET A 1 33.35 19.00 0.74
C MET A 1 33.74 17.54 1.00
N ILE A 2 34.92 17.07 0.59
CA ILE A 2 35.33 15.64 0.78
C ILE A 2 35.23 15.18 2.24
N ALA A 3 35.78 15.96 3.19
CA ALA A 3 35.71 15.64 4.62
C ALA A 3 34.26 15.57 5.16
N ALA A 4 33.38 16.47 4.72
CA ALA A 4 31.97 16.46 5.11
C ALA A 4 31.23 15.24 4.53
N ARG A 5 31.55 14.85 3.29
CA ARG A 5 30.98 13.65 2.65
C ARG A 5 31.39 12.35 3.36
N GLN A 6 32.63 12.28 3.87
CA GLN A 6 33.10 11.13 4.67
C GLN A 6 32.31 10.97 5.97
N GLN A 7 31.76 12.05 6.53
CA GLN A 7 30.91 12.00 7.72
C GLN A 7 29.49 11.52 7.39
N SER A 8 28.81 12.19 6.45
CA SER A 8 27.50 11.75 5.93
C SER A 8 27.06 12.56 4.70
N ARG A 9 26.03 12.06 3.99
CA ARG A 9 25.34 12.85 2.94
C ARG A 9 24.73 14.13 3.49
N ALA A 10 24.13 14.08 4.68
CA ALA A 10 23.50 15.23 5.32
C ALA A 10 24.52 16.30 5.70
N ALA A 11 25.72 15.90 6.16
CA ALA A 11 26.80 16.84 6.48
C ALA A 11 27.32 17.56 5.23
N ALA A 12 27.45 16.86 4.09
CA ALA A 12 27.81 17.50 2.82
C ALA A 12 26.75 18.49 2.33
N GLN A 13 25.46 18.17 2.52
CA GLN A 13 24.36 19.07 2.16
C GLN A 13 24.31 20.30 3.06
N ALA A 14 24.50 20.13 4.37
CA ALA A 14 24.56 21.24 5.32
C ALA A 14 25.71 22.21 4.94
N LEU A 15 26.91 21.68 4.67
CA LEU A 15 28.05 22.51 4.27
C LEU A 15 27.80 23.26 2.95
N ALA A 16 27.15 22.62 1.98
CA ALA A 16 26.77 23.27 0.72
C ALA A 16 25.80 24.44 0.94
N LEU A 17 24.82 24.28 1.84
CA LEU A 17 23.90 25.37 2.21
C LEU A 17 24.64 26.50 2.91
N GLN A 18 25.53 26.20 3.87
CA GLN A 18 26.35 27.21 4.54
C GLN A 18 27.21 28.02 3.55
N PHE A 19 27.75 27.36 2.53
CA PHE A 19 28.50 28.01 1.45
C PHE A 19 27.62 28.96 0.63
N ILE A 20 26.42 28.50 0.25
CA ILE A 20 25.46 29.28 -0.55
C ILE A 20 24.92 30.49 0.25
N ASP A 21 24.59 30.29 1.52
CA ASP A 21 24.07 31.32 2.41
C ASP A 21 25.15 32.32 2.86
N GLY A 22 26.43 32.06 2.54
CA GLY A 22 27.56 32.91 2.91
C GLY A 22 27.84 32.91 4.41
N GLU A 23 27.55 31.81 5.12
CA GLU A 23 27.90 31.69 6.53
C GLU A 23 29.43 31.66 6.70
N PRO A 24 29.99 32.23 7.79
CA PRO A 24 31.43 32.22 8.02
C PRO A 24 31.95 30.76 8.08
N PRO A 25 33.02 30.40 7.33
CA PRO A 25 34.02 31.26 6.70
C PRO A 25 33.78 31.65 5.22
N TYR A 26 32.65 31.30 4.60
CA TYR A 26 32.41 31.36 3.15
C TYR A 26 31.79 32.68 2.66
N GLN A 27 32.01 33.77 3.38
CA GLN A 27 31.36 35.06 3.11
C GLN A 27 31.80 35.63 1.76
N GLY A 28 30.87 35.67 0.79
CA GLY A 28 31.12 36.21 -0.55
C GLY A 28 31.80 35.25 -1.52
N ASP A 29 32.04 33.99 -1.12
CA ASP A 29 32.69 33.00 -1.99
C ASP A 29 31.74 32.44 -3.05
N PHE A 30 30.46 32.22 -2.68
CA PHE A 30 29.42 31.74 -3.59
C PHE A 30 29.08 32.80 -4.64
N VAL A 31 28.98 32.35 -5.90
CA VAL A 31 28.64 33.18 -7.05
C VAL A 31 27.13 33.06 -7.29
N GLY A 32 26.37 34.10 -6.92
CA GLY A 32 24.92 34.13 -7.10
C GLY A 32 24.48 34.50 -8.52
N HIS A 33 25.27 35.35 -9.19
CA HIS A 33 25.07 35.70 -10.59
C HIS A 33 26.39 35.69 -11.35
N MET A 34 26.37 35.30 -12.63
CA MET A 34 27.58 35.32 -13.48
C MET A 34 28.21 36.72 -13.61
N ALA A 35 27.42 37.79 -13.41
CA ALA A 35 27.90 39.17 -13.41
C ALA A 35 28.76 39.52 -12.18
N ASP A 36 28.71 38.71 -11.12
CA ASP A 36 29.49 38.92 -9.90
C ASP A 36 30.94 38.44 -10.07
N LEU A 37 31.23 37.69 -11.15
CA LEU A 37 32.57 37.24 -11.49
C LEU A 37 33.38 38.39 -12.10
N SER A 38 34.61 38.57 -11.64
CA SER A 38 35.55 39.49 -12.25
C SER A 38 36.13 38.94 -13.55
N GLY A 39 36.24 39.82 -14.54
CA GLY A 39 36.95 39.53 -15.79
C GLY A 39 36.18 38.66 -16.78
N PRO A 40 36.90 37.98 -17.68
CA PRO A 40 36.34 37.42 -18.91
C PRO A 40 35.41 36.21 -18.68
N LEU A 41 35.52 35.52 -17.53
CA LEU A 41 34.73 34.32 -17.20
C LEU A 41 33.23 34.58 -17.15
N SER A 42 32.83 35.80 -16.76
CA SER A 42 31.42 36.20 -16.70
C SER A 42 30.68 36.04 -18.04
N GLN A 43 31.40 36.13 -19.16
CA GLN A 43 30.85 36.08 -20.52
C GLN A 43 31.06 34.71 -21.21
N PHE A 44 31.71 33.74 -20.56
CA PHE A 44 31.97 32.42 -21.16
C PHE A 44 30.72 31.68 -21.64
N PRO A 45 29.59 31.68 -20.90
CA PRO A 45 28.37 31.04 -21.38
C PRO A 45 27.85 31.62 -22.71
N GLN A 46 28.02 32.93 -22.90
CA GLN A 46 27.58 33.64 -24.11
C GLN A 46 28.50 33.34 -25.28
N VAL A 47 29.82 33.32 -25.06
CA VAL A 47 30.80 32.95 -26.09
C VAL A 47 30.58 31.53 -26.55
N LEU A 48 30.43 30.57 -25.63
CA LEU A 48 30.19 29.17 -26.00
C LEU A 48 28.91 29.00 -26.81
N ALA A 49 27.85 29.77 -26.50
CA ALA A 49 26.59 29.74 -27.25
C ALA A 49 26.71 30.33 -28.66
N GLN A 50 27.67 31.22 -28.90
CA GLN A 50 27.92 31.83 -30.21
C GLN A 50 28.84 30.98 -31.10
N LEU A 51 29.56 30.02 -30.53
CA LEU A 51 30.44 29.13 -31.30
C LEU A 51 29.63 28.12 -32.13
N PRO A 52 29.84 28.03 -33.45
CA PRO A 52 29.17 27.04 -34.27
C PRO A 52 29.72 25.64 -34.00
N VAL A 53 28.87 24.61 -34.14
CA VAL A 53 29.31 23.21 -34.09
C VAL A 53 30.04 22.88 -35.40
N PRO A 54 31.31 22.43 -35.37
CA PRO A 54 32.07 22.18 -36.59
C PRO A 54 31.47 21.00 -37.38
N GLN A 55 31.27 21.17 -38.69
CA GLN A 55 30.69 20.13 -39.57
C GLN A 55 31.74 19.45 -40.47
N SER A 56 32.68 20.22 -41.02
CA SER A 56 33.71 19.70 -41.94
C SER A 56 35.06 20.43 -41.84
N ASP A 57 35.06 21.72 -41.48
CA ASP A 57 36.26 22.56 -41.40
C ASP A 57 36.68 22.78 -39.94
N ALA A 58 37.73 22.07 -39.51
CA ALA A 58 38.29 22.23 -38.16
C ALA A 58 39.13 23.51 -38.04
N GLN A 59 39.94 23.85 -39.05
CA GLN A 59 40.85 25.01 -39.00
C GLN A 59 40.06 26.33 -38.98
N GLY A 60 39.03 26.45 -39.83
CA GLY A 60 38.15 27.63 -39.81
C GLY A 60 37.43 27.82 -38.47
N TRP A 61 37.11 26.72 -37.80
CA TRP A 61 36.54 26.76 -36.45
C TRP A 61 37.54 27.31 -35.42
N TYR A 62 38.79 26.83 -35.42
CA TYR A 62 39.85 27.32 -34.52
C TYR A 62 40.11 28.82 -34.70
N THR A 63 40.21 29.29 -35.95
CA THR A 63 40.42 30.71 -36.24
C THR A 63 39.28 31.57 -35.68
N LEU A 64 38.03 31.17 -35.95
CA LEU A 64 36.85 31.90 -35.45
C LEU A 64 36.81 31.89 -33.92
N ALA A 65 37.00 30.73 -33.29
CA ALA A 65 36.97 30.61 -31.84
C ALA A 65 38.06 31.44 -31.16
N SER A 66 39.28 31.43 -31.71
CA SER A 66 40.40 32.24 -31.19
C SER A 66 40.16 33.74 -31.37
N GLU A 67 39.53 34.17 -32.46
CA GLU A 67 39.16 35.57 -32.70
C GLU A 67 38.14 36.07 -31.67
N HIS A 68 37.06 35.31 -31.45
CA HIS A 68 36.03 35.65 -30.47
C HIS A 68 36.60 35.79 -29.05
N LEU A 69 37.50 34.90 -28.64
CA LEU A 69 38.15 34.99 -27.33
C LEU A 69 39.17 36.13 -27.25
N THR A 70 39.91 36.41 -28.33
CA THR A 70 40.83 37.56 -28.37
C THR A 70 40.06 38.88 -28.25
N GLN A 71 38.91 39.00 -28.92
CA GLN A 71 38.03 40.17 -28.79
C GLN A 71 37.49 40.32 -27.37
N LEU A 72 37.17 39.22 -26.70
CA LEU A 72 36.70 39.24 -25.33
C LEU A 72 37.81 39.68 -24.36
N LEU A 73 39.01 39.08 -24.44
CA LEU A 73 40.16 39.47 -23.63
C LEU A 73 40.54 40.95 -23.82
N ALA A 74 40.46 41.45 -25.06
CA ALA A 74 40.75 42.86 -25.37
C ALA A 74 39.77 43.84 -24.69
N ARG A 75 38.51 43.44 -24.43
CA ARG A 75 37.55 44.30 -23.70
C ARG A 75 37.97 44.55 -22.27
N ASP A 76 38.63 43.59 -21.65
CA ASP A 76 39.13 43.65 -20.28
C ASP A 76 40.61 44.05 -20.21
N ALA A 77 41.21 44.47 -21.34
CA ALA A 77 42.63 44.80 -21.47
C ALA A 77 43.59 43.65 -21.08
N LEU A 78 43.18 42.41 -21.34
CA LEU A 78 43.93 41.17 -21.06
C LEU A 78 44.49 40.55 -22.35
N ALA A 79 45.51 39.72 -22.21
CA ALA A 79 46.05 38.89 -23.29
C ALA A 79 45.92 37.39 -22.95
N TRP A 80 46.36 36.52 -23.86
CA TRP A 80 46.21 35.05 -23.71
C TRP A 80 47.00 34.47 -22.52
N ASP A 81 48.01 35.18 -22.01
CA ASP A 81 48.73 34.87 -20.78
C ASP A 81 47.86 34.95 -19.52
N TYR A 82 46.69 35.58 -19.60
CA TYR A 82 45.69 35.60 -18.53
C TYR A 82 45.29 34.18 -18.09
N PHE A 83 45.22 33.21 -19.01
CA PHE A 83 44.83 31.85 -18.67
C PHE A 83 45.86 31.11 -17.80
N ASP A 84 47.10 31.60 -17.77
CA ASP A 84 48.17 31.10 -16.88
C ASP A 84 48.25 31.91 -15.57
N SER A 85 47.41 32.93 -15.40
CA SER A 85 47.44 33.81 -14.24
C SER A 85 46.83 33.18 -12.98
N THR A 86 47.30 33.61 -11.81
CA THR A 86 46.73 33.19 -10.52
C THR A 86 45.30 33.69 -10.32
N ASP A 87 44.94 34.82 -10.94
CA ASP A 87 43.60 35.40 -10.88
C ASP A 87 42.59 34.48 -11.59
N TYR A 88 42.90 34.05 -12.82
CA TYR A 88 42.09 33.07 -13.56
C TYR A 88 41.84 31.80 -12.75
N ALA A 89 42.89 31.23 -12.14
CA ALA A 89 42.79 30.02 -11.35
C ALA A 89 41.87 30.18 -10.12
N GLN A 90 41.94 31.33 -9.44
CA GLN A 90 41.08 31.62 -8.27
C GLN A 90 39.61 31.79 -8.66
N VAL A 91 39.33 32.53 -9.74
CA VAL A 91 37.96 32.73 -10.21
C VAL A 91 37.36 31.41 -10.72
N LEU A 92 38.15 30.59 -11.44
CA LEU A 92 37.73 29.27 -11.89
C LEU A 92 37.45 28.31 -10.72
N ASP A 93 38.25 28.34 -9.66
CA ASP A 93 37.99 27.55 -8.45
C ASP A 93 36.67 27.98 -7.78
N ARG A 94 36.38 29.28 -7.69
CA ARG A 94 35.09 29.78 -7.18
C ARG A 94 33.89 29.27 -8.00
N VAL A 95 34.03 29.20 -9.32
CA VAL A 95 33.01 28.59 -10.21
C VAL A 95 32.84 27.11 -9.91
N TRP A 96 33.94 26.35 -9.73
CA TRP A 96 33.87 24.93 -9.34
C TRP A 96 33.20 24.72 -7.98
N GLN A 97 33.54 25.50 -6.95
CA GLN A 97 32.91 25.39 -5.63
C GLN A 97 31.41 25.70 -5.69
N SER A 98 31.03 26.75 -6.43
CA SER A 98 29.62 27.13 -6.64
C SER A 98 28.85 26.06 -7.42
N TYR A 99 29.46 25.48 -8.46
CA TYR A 99 28.91 24.35 -9.19
C TYR A 99 28.68 23.13 -8.29
N PHE A 100 29.66 22.73 -7.47
CA PHE A 100 29.50 21.60 -6.56
C PHE A 100 28.43 21.82 -5.50
N ALA A 101 28.31 23.05 -4.98
CA ALA A 101 27.27 23.39 -4.02
C ALA A 101 25.87 23.18 -4.63
N LEU A 102 25.63 23.70 -5.84
CA LEU A 102 24.36 23.57 -6.56
C LEU A 102 24.03 22.13 -6.98
N VAL A 103 25.04 21.33 -7.35
CA VAL A 103 24.82 19.89 -7.66
C VAL A 103 24.35 19.12 -6.42
N ILE A 104 24.77 19.54 -5.23
CA ILE A 104 24.41 18.87 -3.96
C ILE A 104 23.05 19.35 -3.44
N THR A 105 22.74 20.64 -3.60
CA THR A 105 21.44 21.22 -3.26
C THR A 105 20.47 21.11 -4.44
N LEU A 106 19.87 19.92 -4.58
CA LEU A 106 18.90 19.62 -5.64
C LEU A 106 17.82 20.71 -5.77
N GLY A 107 17.75 21.34 -6.94
CA GLY A 107 16.68 22.28 -7.30
C GLY A 107 16.86 23.72 -6.82
N TYR A 108 18.06 24.13 -6.39
CA TYR A 108 18.32 25.50 -5.94
C TYR A 108 18.23 26.53 -7.09
N ASP A 109 19.10 26.42 -8.10
CA ASP A 109 19.06 27.24 -9.31
C ASP A 109 19.60 26.45 -10.51
N THR A 110 18.70 25.99 -11.38
CA THR A 110 19.07 25.20 -12.57
C THR A 110 19.62 26.06 -13.70
N ALA A 111 19.27 27.35 -13.75
CA ALA A 111 19.75 28.26 -14.79
C ALA A 111 21.21 28.63 -14.51
N LEU A 112 21.52 29.01 -13.27
CA LEU A 112 22.88 29.30 -12.82
C LEU A 112 23.80 28.07 -12.94
N LEU A 113 23.29 26.87 -12.63
CA LEU A 113 24.03 25.62 -12.81
C LEU A 113 24.38 25.35 -14.29
N ASP A 114 23.47 25.64 -15.22
CA ASP A 114 23.74 25.55 -16.67
C ASP A 114 24.79 26.59 -17.11
N GLU A 115 24.73 27.82 -16.58
CA GLU A 115 25.75 28.84 -16.83
C GLU A 115 27.14 28.42 -16.34
N PHE A 116 27.26 27.85 -15.13
CA PHE A 116 28.53 27.28 -14.65
C PHE A 116 28.99 26.10 -15.50
N THR A 117 28.08 25.22 -15.91
CA THR A 117 28.40 24.08 -16.79
C THR A 117 29.01 24.57 -18.11
N ARG A 118 28.43 25.61 -18.72
CA ARG A 118 28.94 26.21 -19.96
C ARG A 118 30.28 26.90 -19.75
N THR A 119 30.44 27.60 -18.62
CA THR A 119 31.70 28.26 -18.25
C THR A 119 32.84 27.25 -18.12
N LEU A 120 32.63 26.18 -17.36
CA LEU A 120 33.60 25.10 -17.18
C LEU A 120 33.90 24.38 -18.50
N ARG A 121 32.89 24.21 -19.36
CA ARG A 121 33.09 23.63 -20.69
C ARG A 121 33.96 24.52 -21.58
N LEU A 122 33.70 25.83 -21.61
CA LEU A 122 34.53 26.73 -22.41
C LEU A 122 35.95 26.82 -21.86
N ALA A 123 36.13 26.85 -20.53
CA ALA A 123 37.45 26.77 -19.90
C ALA A 123 38.22 25.53 -20.35
N HIS A 124 37.56 24.37 -20.40
CA HIS A 124 38.17 23.13 -20.88
C HIS A 124 38.49 23.16 -22.38
N VAL A 125 37.62 23.78 -23.21
CA VAL A 125 37.88 24.01 -24.64
C VAL A 125 39.11 24.90 -24.83
N ILE A 126 39.24 25.96 -24.03
CA ILE A 126 40.39 26.86 -24.08
C ILE A 126 41.67 26.10 -23.77
N GLU A 127 41.68 25.33 -22.68
CA GLU A 127 42.84 24.56 -22.22
C GLU A 127 43.29 23.49 -23.23
N VAL A 128 42.34 22.68 -23.72
CA VAL A 128 42.66 21.50 -24.54
C VAL A 128 42.84 21.85 -26.03
N ALA A 129 42.11 22.85 -26.53
CA ALA A 129 42.07 23.12 -27.97
C ALA A 129 42.69 24.47 -28.35
N LEU A 130 42.35 25.56 -27.65
CA LEU A 130 42.68 26.91 -28.12
C LEU A 130 44.05 27.41 -27.68
N LEU A 131 44.49 27.13 -26.45
CA LEU A 131 45.84 27.49 -25.99
C LEU A 131 46.94 26.81 -26.84
N PRO A 132 46.87 25.50 -27.14
CA PRO A 132 47.83 24.87 -28.03
C PRO A 132 47.83 25.47 -29.44
N TRP A 133 46.66 25.84 -29.97
CA TRP A 133 46.51 26.48 -31.27
C TRP A 133 47.19 27.85 -31.32
N VAL A 134 46.90 28.72 -30.36
CA VAL A 134 47.48 30.07 -30.29
C VAL A 134 48.99 30.02 -30.11
N ASN A 135 49.47 29.16 -29.20
CA ASN A 135 50.91 29.00 -28.94
C ASN A 135 51.65 28.47 -30.16
N ALA A 136 51.06 27.54 -30.91
CA ALA A 136 51.65 27.02 -32.14
C ALA A 136 51.69 28.05 -33.28
N THR A 137 50.70 28.94 -33.38
CA THR A 137 50.74 30.01 -34.39
C THR A 137 51.81 31.07 -34.09
N ALA A 138 52.28 31.16 -32.84
CA ALA A 138 53.35 32.07 -32.43
C ALA A 138 54.77 31.52 -32.69
N THR A 139 54.96 30.20 -32.73
CA THR A 139 56.24 29.55 -33.00
C THR A 139 56.26 28.95 -34.40
N THR A 140 57.12 29.45 -35.30
CA THR A 140 57.16 29.06 -36.73
C THR A 140 57.55 27.60 -37.04
N ASP A 141 57.72 26.73 -36.05
CA ASP A 141 58.09 25.33 -36.26
C ASP A 141 57.16 24.39 -35.51
N THR A 142 56.48 23.52 -36.27
CA THR A 142 55.55 22.42 -35.90
C THR A 142 54.08 22.80 -35.67
N HIS A 143 53.20 22.32 -36.56
CA HIS A 143 51.75 22.34 -36.35
C HIS A 143 51.38 21.32 -35.26
N PRO A 144 50.60 21.70 -34.23
CA PRO A 144 50.10 20.76 -33.24
C PRO A 144 49.17 19.77 -33.93
N GLU A 145 49.12 18.53 -33.44
CA GLU A 145 48.11 17.57 -33.85
C GLU A 145 46.72 18.17 -33.56
N LEU A 146 46.04 18.65 -34.60
CA LEU A 146 44.72 19.25 -34.48
C LEU A 146 43.70 18.15 -34.15
N LEU A 147 42.76 18.49 -33.25
CA LEU A 147 41.64 17.60 -32.97
C LEU A 147 40.77 17.45 -34.22
N SER A 148 40.34 16.21 -34.48
CA SER A 148 39.38 15.93 -35.55
C SER A 148 38.03 16.60 -35.26
N VAL A 149 37.21 16.79 -36.30
CA VAL A 149 35.86 17.38 -36.17
C VAL A 149 35.01 16.61 -35.15
N ALA A 150 35.10 15.27 -35.13
CA ALA A 150 34.37 14.45 -34.17
C ALA A 150 34.86 14.66 -32.72
N GLN A 151 36.17 14.84 -32.51
CA GLN A 151 36.73 15.15 -31.20
C GLN A 151 36.32 16.55 -30.72
N LEU A 152 36.30 17.55 -31.62
CA LEU A 152 35.81 18.89 -31.31
C LEU A 152 34.32 18.90 -30.95
N GLN A 153 33.49 18.15 -31.68
CA GLN A 153 32.07 17.98 -31.34
C GLN A 153 31.90 17.34 -29.96
N THR A 154 32.72 16.34 -29.63
CA THR A 154 32.72 15.70 -28.32
C THR A 154 33.13 16.68 -27.21
N LEU A 155 34.17 17.50 -27.46
CA LEU A 155 34.65 18.51 -26.53
C LEU A 155 33.58 19.60 -26.26
N LEU A 156 32.88 20.06 -27.30
CA LEU A 156 31.80 21.04 -27.20
C LEU A 156 30.52 20.49 -26.53
N GLN A 157 30.41 19.17 -26.40
CA GLN A 157 29.32 18.48 -25.69
C GLN A 157 29.78 17.84 -24.38
N ALA A 158 31.01 18.10 -23.93
CA ALA A 158 31.56 17.51 -22.72
C ALA A 158 30.78 17.96 -21.47
N SER A 159 30.58 17.01 -20.55
CA SER A 159 29.95 17.26 -19.25
C SER A 159 31.01 17.21 -18.15
N PRO A 160 30.94 18.11 -17.15
CA PRO A 160 31.85 18.08 -16.00
C PRO A 160 31.81 16.71 -15.31
N ALA A 161 32.98 16.08 -15.13
CA ALA A 161 33.10 14.83 -14.40
C ALA A 161 33.09 15.10 -12.89
N LEU A 162 32.13 14.53 -12.17
CA LEU A 162 32.05 14.68 -10.72
C LEU A 162 33.05 13.74 -10.02
N PRO A 163 33.80 14.23 -9.02
CA PRO A 163 34.78 13.41 -8.33
C PRO A 163 34.10 12.30 -7.52
N ALA A 164 34.48 11.05 -7.75
CA ALA A 164 33.92 9.87 -7.08
C ALA A 164 34.05 9.92 -5.54
N GLN A 165 35.01 10.68 -5.01
CA GLN A 165 35.18 10.89 -3.57
C GLN A 165 34.04 11.69 -2.95
N VAL A 166 33.41 12.58 -3.71
CA VAL A 166 32.26 13.39 -3.27
C VAL A 166 30.95 12.78 -3.76
N PHE A 167 30.95 12.25 -4.98
CA PHE A 167 29.81 11.64 -5.65
C PHE A 167 30.11 10.17 -6.01
N PRO A 168 30.21 9.27 -5.01
CA PRO A 168 30.43 7.86 -5.30
C PRO A 168 29.21 7.30 -6.04
N LEU A 169 29.46 6.66 -7.18
CA LEU A 169 28.44 5.81 -7.81
C LEU A 169 28.09 4.68 -6.82
N PRO A 170 26.81 4.28 -6.73
CA PRO A 170 26.44 3.14 -5.90
C PRO A 170 27.27 1.91 -6.32
N PRO A 171 27.84 1.16 -5.36
CA PRO A 171 28.70 0.03 -5.69
C PRO A 171 27.89 -1.03 -6.44
N ALA A 172 28.35 -1.35 -7.66
CA ALA A 172 27.77 -2.42 -8.50
C ALA A 172 27.76 -3.80 -7.80
N ALA A 173 28.57 -3.99 -6.76
CA ALA A 173 28.66 -5.23 -6.00
C ALA A 173 27.38 -5.59 -5.23
N SER A 174 26.49 -4.63 -4.95
CA SER A 174 25.18 -4.89 -4.31
C SER A 174 24.21 -5.63 -5.23
N ALA A 175 24.40 -5.53 -6.55
CA ALA A 175 23.51 -6.12 -7.56
C ALA A 175 23.51 -7.66 -7.55
N HIS A 176 24.48 -8.30 -6.88
CA HIS A 176 24.52 -9.76 -6.74
C HIS A 176 23.67 -10.30 -5.58
N LEU A 177 23.11 -9.41 -4.74
CA LEU A 177 22.26 -9.75 -3.60
C LEU A 177 20.84 -9.20 -3.77
N SER A 178 20.36 -9.05 -5.01
CA SER A 178 18.93 -8.82 -5.25
C SER A 178 18.16 -10.14 -5.00
N PRO A 179 17.15 -10.14 -4.10
CA PRO A 179 16.63 -9.00 -3.35
C PRO A 179 17.42 -8.74 -2.04
N PRO A 180 17.66 -7.47 -1.65
CA PRO A 180 18.29 -7.12 -0.37
C PRO A 180 17.47 -7.65 0.82
N SER A 181 18.15 -8.04 1.89
CA SER A 181 17.59 -8.71 3.07
C SER A 181 16.76 -7.82 4.02
N ALA A 182 16.15 -6.74 3.52
CA ALA A 182 15.32 -5.86 4.32
C ALA A 182 13.98 -6.54 4.63
N ASN A 183 13.63 -6.66 5.92
CA ASN A 183 12.37 -7.25 6.41
C ASN A 183 11.17 -6.27 6.26
N ALA A 184 11.17 -5.48 5.19
CA ALA A 184 10.19 -4.47 4.82
C ALA A 184 10.46 -4.04 3.36
N GLY A 185 9.55 -3.26 2.77
CA GLY A 185 9.77 -2.67 1.45
C GLY A 185 11.05 -1.80 1.38
N TRP A 186 11.76 -1.89 0.27
CA TRP A 186 13.03 -1.19 0.00
C TRP A 186 12.99 -0.49 -1.35
N ILE A 187 13.84 0.52 -1.54
CA ILE A 187 13.99 1.29 -2.78
C ILE A 187 15.49 1.48 -3.03
N GLU A 188 15.99 1.05 -4.19
CA GLU A 188 17.41 1.21 -4.57
C GLU A 188 17.58 1.57 -6.06
N PRO A 189 18.66 2.29 -6.42
CA PRO A 189 19.00 2.51 -7.82
C PRO A 189 19.47 1.20 -8.45
N TYR A 190 18.77 0.74 -9.49
CA TYR A 190 19.06 -0.50 -10.21
C TYR A 190 20.10 -0.28 -11.30
N ALA A 191 19.83 0.64 -12.23
CA ALA A 191 20.70 0.91 -13.37
C ALA A 191 20.41 2.29 -13.99
N ILE A 192 21.34 2.82 -14.77
CA ILE A 192 21.07 3.90 -15.71
C ILE A 192 20.87 3.27 -17.08
N GLY A 193 19.74 3.53 -17.74
CA GLY A 193 19.38 2.95 -19.03
C GLY A 193 18.98 4.00 -20.07
N ASP A 194 19.11 3.65 -21.35
CA ASP A 194 18.71 4.52 -22.45
C ASP A 194 17.20 4.40 -22.73
N LEU A 195 16.48 5.51 -22.58
CA LEU A 195 15.07 5.59 -22.91
C LEU A 195 14.89 5.74 -24.43
N HIS A 196 14.43 4.65 -25.06
CA HIS A 196 14.00 4.67 -26.44
C HIS A 196 12.50 4.97 -26.51
N MET A 197 12.12 6.03 -27.23
CA MET A 197 10.73 6.44 -27.38
C MET A 197 10.26 6.21 -28.82
N VAL A 198 9.09 5.60 -28.97
CA VAL A 198 8.41 5.47 -30.27
C VAL A 198 7.63 6.74 -30.54
N ARG A 199 8.03 7.50 -31.56
CA ARG A 199 7.25 8.64 -32.07
C ARG A 199 6.41 8.19 -33.24
N GLN A 200 5.16 8.63 -33.27
CA GLN A 200 4.22 8.32 -34.35
C GLN A 200 3.72 9.59 -35.05
N ARG A 201 3.52 9.50 -36.36
CA ARG A 201 2.95 10.56 -37.19
C ARG A 201 1.85 9.99 -38.07
N LEU A 202 0.67 10.61 -38.08
CA LEU A 202 -0.42 10.22 -38.98
C LEU A 202 -0.02 10.59 -40.41
N LEU A 203 0.06 9.59 -41.30
CA LEU A 203 0.37 9.80 -42.71
C LEU A 203 -0.88 10.13 -43.52
N ARG A 204 -1.91 9.28 -43.38
CA ARG A 204 -3.14 9.37 -44.18
C ARG A 204 -4.26 8.52 -43.59
N TYR A 205 -5.47 8.77 -44.10
CA TYR A 205 -6.61 7.87 -43.96
C TYR A 205 -6.72 6.98 -45.20
N GLN A 206 -7.03 5.71 -45.00
CA GLN A 206 -7.26 4.74 -46.06
C GLN A 206 -8.65 4.14 -45.91
N SER A 207 -9.32 3.87 -47.03
CA SER A 207 -10.59 3.14 -47.02
C SER A 207 -10.39 1.75 -46.43
N GLY A 208 -11.06 1.49 -45.32
CA GLY A 208 -11.12 0.19 -44.66
C GLY A 208 -12.24 -0.68 -45.21
N GLU A 209 -12.71 -1.58 -44.35
CA GLU A 209 -13.77 -2.53 -44.67
C GLU A 209 -15.10 -1.83 -44.95
N ILE A 210 -15.95 -2.50 -45.72
CA ILE A 210 -17.30 -2.04 -46.02
C ILE A 210 -18.13 -2.18 -44.73
N ALA A 211 -18.65 -1.06 -44.23
CA ALA A 211 -19.54 -1.05 -43.09
C ALA A 211 -20.95 -1.50 -43.51
N HIS A 212 -21.50 -0.88 -44.55
CA HIS A 212 -22.77 -1.25 -45.15
C HIS A 212 -22.88 -0.71 -46.58
N ILE A 213 -23.73 -1.32 -47.40
CA ILE A 213 -24.02 -0.90 -48.77
C ILE A 213 -25.50 -0.57 -48.85
N GLU A 214 -25.82 0.66 -49.21
CA GLU A 214 -27.19 1.11 -49.43
C GLU A 214 -27.44 1.25 -50.93
N ASN A 215 -28.50 0.63 -51.42
CA ASN A 215 -28.97 0.79 -52.79
C ASN A 215 -30.30 1.54 -52.74
N VAL A 216 -30.44 2.58 -53.57
CA VAL A 216 -31.67 3.38 -53.70
C VAL A 216 -32.08 3.36 -55.18
N MET A 217 -33.28 2.87 -55.48
CA MET A 217 -33.78 2.73 -56.84
C MET A 217 -34.16 4.08 -57.45
N ARG A 218 -34.37 4.10 -58.76
CA ARG A 218 -34.84 5.29 -59.48
C ARG A 218 -36.19 5.75 -58.93
N GLY A 219 -36.30 7.01 -58.52
CA GLY A 219 -37.52 7.58 -57.97
C GLY A 219 -37.76 7.27 -56.49
N GLU A 220 -36.84 6.54 -55.84
CA GLU A 220 -36.97 6.12 -54.45
C GLU A 220 -36.40 7.19 -53.50
N ARG A 221 -37.11 7.43 -52.40
CA ARG A 221 -36.62 8.21 -51.27
C ARG A 221 -36.39 7.26 -50.10
N ARG A 222 -35.15 7.17 -49.64
CA ARG A 222 -34.76 6.30 -48.53
C ARG A 222 -34.44 7.16 -47.32
N GLU A 223 -35.24 6.99 -46.28
CA GLU A 223 -34.98 7.55 -44.96
C GLU A 223 -34.42 6.44 -44.07
N VAL A 224 -33.22 6.67 -43.53
CA VAL A 224 -32.59 5.78 -42.58
C VAL A 224 -32.54 6.50 -41.25
N THR A 225 -33.51 6.19 -40.40
CA THR A 225 -33.51 6.60 -39.01
C THR A 225 -32.61 5.64 -38.25
N HIS A 226 -31.39 6.08 -37.94
CA HIS A 226 -30.50 5.29 -37.08
C HIS A 226 -30.95 5.46 -35.63
N LYS A 227 -31.86 4.59 -35.19
CA LYS A 227 -32.26 4.50 -33.78
C LYS A 227 -31.26 3.61 -33.04
N ARG A 228 -30.28 4.21 -32.38
CA ARG A 228 -29.31 3.48 -31.56
C ARG A 228 -29.96 3.12 -30.22
N THR A 229 -30.30 1.84 -30.04
CA THR A 229 -30.94 1.33 -28.82
C THR A 229 -29.94 0.50 -28.01
N HIS A 230 -29.76 0.86 -26.74
CA HIS A 230 -28.90 0.19 -25.76
C HIS A 230 -29.84 0.07 -24.52
N ARG A 231 -30.11 -1.09 -23.87
CA ARG A 231 -31.16 -1.24 -22.80
C ARG A 231 -30.85 -2.30 -21.71
N GLN A 232 -30.43 -1.88 -20.51
CA GLN A 232 -29.62 -2.69 -19.58
C GLN A 232 -30.20 -4.04 -19.13
N LEU A 233 -29.30 -5.01 -18.91
CA LEU A 233 -29.55 -6.33 -18.32
C LEU A 233 -28.31 -6.75 -17.51
N ASP A 234 -28.31 -6.45 -16.22
CA ASP A 234 -27.29 -6.86 -15.26
C ASP A 234 -27.34 -8.38 -15.02
N GLN A 235 -26.49 -9.15 -15.69
CA GLN A 235 -26.00 -10.40 -15.08
C GLN A 235 -24.68 -10.08 -14.41
N HIS A 236 -24.71 -10.05 -13.08
CA HIS A 236 -23.53 -10.06 -12.22
C HIS A 236 -22.54 -11.16 -12.68
N LYS A 237 -21.57 -10.77 -13.50
CA LYS A 237 -20.26 -11.40 -13.59
C LYS A 237 -19.22 -10.30 -13.42
N GLN A 238 -18.27 -10.61 -12.56
CA GLN A 238 -17.13 -9.83 -12.07
C GLN A 238 -16.27 -9.25 -13.22
N THR A 239 -16.78 -8.28 -13.96
CA THR A 239 -16.08 -7.63 -15.10
C THR A 239 -16.51 -6.17 -15.23
N SER A 240 -16.92 -5.54 -14.13
CA SER A 240 -17.46 -4.17 -14.12
C SER A 240 -16.37 -3.09 -14.17
N ALA A 241 -15.18 -3.35 -13.63
CA ALA A 241 -14.09 -2.36 -13.59
C ALA A 241 -13.49 -2.08 -14.98
N GLU A 242 -13.28 -3.12 -15.80
CA GLU A 242 -12.77 -2.95 -17.17
C GLU A 242 -13.78 -2.25 -18.09
N MET A 243 -15.08 -2.49 -17.90
CA MET A 243 -16.12 -1.89 -18.75
C MET A 243 -16.40 -0.41 -18.43
N GLN A 244 -16.21 0.04 -17.19
CA GLN A 244 -16.39 1.46 -16.85
C GLN A 244 -15.28 2.35 -17.44
N VAL A 245 -14.04 1.85 -17.55
CA VAL A 245 -12.94 2.60 -18.19
C VAL A 245 -13.21 2.80 -19.68
N LEU A 246 -13.75 1.78 -20.36
CA LEU A 246 -14.11 1.84 -21.78
C LEU A 246 -15.21 2.88 -22.11
N GLN A 247 -15.99 3.36 -21.13
CA GLN A 247 -17.08 4.32 -21.36
C GLN A 247 -16.61 5.77 -21.52
N ASN A 248 -15.44 6.14 -20.98
CA ASN A 248 -14.86 7.48 -21.18
C ASN A 248 -14.00 7.59 -22.45
N ASP A 249 -13.70 6.47 -23.12
CA ASP A 249 -12.70 6.37 -24.20
C ASP A 249 -13.25 6.60 -25.63
N ALA A 250 -14.54 6.87 -25.79
CA ALA A 250 -15.11 7.16 -27.11
C ALA A 250 -14.71 8.56 -27.66
N ALA A 251 -13.92 9.35 -26.91
CA ALA A 251 -13.62 10.76 -27.18
C ALA A 251 -12.34 11.04 -28.02
N ASP A 252 -11.12 10.86 -27.47
CA ASP A 252 -9.89 10.88 -28.28
C ASP A 252 -9.26 9.49 -28.38
N GLU A 253 -9.54 8.87 -29.52
CA GLU A 253 -8.98 7.63 -30.04
C GLU A 253 -7.44 7.52 -29.92
N ARG A 254 -6.70 8.62 -29.75
CA ARG A 254 -5.26 8.61 -29.45
C ARG A 254 -4.92 7.96 -28.11
N SER A 255 -5.80 8.05 -27.10
CA SER A 255 -5.62 7.41 -25.79
C SER A 255 -5.61 5.88 -25.91
N ASN A 256 -6.45 5.32 -26.80
CA ASN A 256 -6.64 3.87 -26.94
C ASN A 256 -5.37 3.14 -27.41
N LEU A 257 -4.64 3.70 -28.38
CA LEU A 257 -3.40 3.07 -28.86
C LEU A 257 -2.33 3.05 -27.78
N GLN A 258 -2.18 4.17 -27.06
CA GLN A 258 -1.19 4.28 -25.99
C GLN A 258 -1.51 3.34 -24.82
N GLU A 259 -2.78 3.24 -24.45
CA GLU A 259 -3.21 2.39 -23.34
C GLU A 259 -3.12 0.89 -23.68
N GLU A 260 -3.55 0.48 -24.87
CA GLU A 260 -3.37 -0.90 -25.33
C GLU A 260 -1.90 -1.25 -25.55
N ALA A 261 -1.06 -0.29 -25.95
CA ALA A 261 0.38 -0.49 -26.03
C ALA A 261 0.98 -0.75 -24.64
N ARG A 262 0.60 0.01 -23.61
CA ARG A 262 1.04 -0.22 -22.22
C ARG A 262 0.65 -1.62 -21.73
N LYS A 263 -0.59 -2.05 -21.97
CA LYS A 263 -1.05 -3.41 -21.64
C LYS A 263 -0.24 -4.48 -22.35
N THR A 264 0.06 -4.28 -23.64
CA THR A 264 0.85 -5.22 -24.45
C THR A 264 2.30 -5.30 -23.99
N VAL A 265 2.90 -4.17 -23.60
CA VAL A 265 4.25 -4.12 -23.00
C VAL A 265 4.27 -4.91 -21.70
N ALA A 266 3.34 -4.65 -20.78
CA ALA A 266 3.24 -5.35 -19.50
C ALA A 266 3.13 -6.88 -19.69
N GLU A 267 2.23 -7.32 -20.58
CA GLU A 267 2.05 -8.74 -20.92
C GLU A 267 3.31 -9.37 -21.51
N THR A 268 4.03 -8.66 -22.37
CA THR A 268 5.26 -9.19 -22.98
C THR A 268 6.42 -9.26 -21.98
N THR A 269 6.48 -8.36 -21.00
CA THR A 269 7.51 -8.34 -19.95
C THR A 269 7.31 -9.39 -18.85
N GLU A 270 6.09 -9.91 -18.69
CA GLU A 270 5.71 -10.86 -17.64
C GLU A 270 5.46 -12.27 -18.20
N THR A 271 6.50 -12.93 -18.71
CA THR A 271 6.42 -14.36 -19.06
C THR A 271 7.01 -15.21 -17.95
N ASN A 272 6.15 -15.68 -17.04
CA ASN A 272 6.53 -16.59 -15.96
C ASN A 272 6.48 -18.04 -16.47
N GLN A 273 7.64 -18.68 -16.59
CA GLN A 273 7.73 -20.10 -16.95
C GLN A 273 7.85 -20.94 -15.68
N TYR A 274 6.86 -21.80 -15.42
CA TYR A 274 6.83 -22.71 -14.27
C TYR A 274 7.22 -24.12 -14.71
N ASN A 275 8.22 -24.72 -14.06
CA ASN A 275 8.76 -26.03 -14.45
C ASN A 275 7.82 -27.23 -14.21
N LYS A 276 6.88 -27.16 -13.25
CA LYS A 276 5.90 -28.22 -12.96
C LYS A 276 4.57 -27.64 -12.49
N PHE A 277 3.74 -27.20 -13.44
CA PHE A 277 2.35 -26.88 -13.16
C PHE A 277 1.46 -28.07 -13.55
N THR A 278 1.00 -28.83 -12.55
CA THR A 278 0.00 -29.90 -12.77
C THR A 278 -1.33 -29.46 -12.15
N SER A 279 -2.33 -29.24 -12.99
CA SER A 279 -3.70 -28.92 -12.59
C SER A 279 -4.61 -30.10 -12.94
N SER A 280 -5.25 -30.70 -11.94
CA SER A 280 -6.32 -31.68 -12.15
C SER A 280 -7.67 -30.97 -12.11
N TYR A 281 -8.44 -31.05 -13.19
CA TYR A 281 -9.61 -30.19 -13.41
C TYR A 281 -10.92 -30.76 -12.82
N GLY A 282 -10.86 -31.27 -11.58
CA GLY A 282 -12.03 -31.84 -10.89
C GLY A 282 -11.88 -31.86 -9.37
N PRO A 283 -12.97 -31.98 -8.59
CA PRO A 283 -12.92 -31.90 -7.12
C PRO A 283 -12.30 -33.16 -6.48
N PRO A 284 -11.44 -33.03 -5.44
CA PRO A 284 -10.83 -31.80 -4.95
C PRO A 284 -9.71 -31.31 -5.89
N THR A 285 -9.77 -30.04 -6.28
CA THR A 285 -8.83 -29.38 -7.21
C THR A 285 -7.47 -29.12 -6.56
N GLN A 286 -6.68 -30.18 -6.36
CA GLN A 286 -5.29 -30.08 -5.89
C GLN A 286 -4.40 -29.60 -7.04
N ALA A 287 -3.94 -28.35 -6.94
CA ALA A 287 -2.85 -27.83 -7.76
C ALA A 287 -1.58 -27.84 -6.91
N THR A 288 -0.64 -28.72 -7.23
CA THR A 288 0.71 -28.72 -6.64
C THR A 288 1.62 -27.90 -7.54
N LEU A 289 2.07 -26.74 -7.05
CA LEU A 289 3.09 -25.92 -7.69
C LEU A 289 4.42 -26.18 -6.96
N ASP A 290 5.26 -27.04 -7.52
CA ASP A 290 6.61 -27.33 -7.00
C ASP A 290 7.64 -26.98 -8.08
N GLY A 291 8.33 -25.85 -7.95
CA GLY A 291 9.41 -25.50 -8.87
C GLY A 291 9.95 -24.09 -8.73
N SER A 292 11.20 -23.91 -9.17
CA SER A 292 11.77 -22.59 -9.46
C SER A 292 11.04 -21.96 -10.64
N TRP A 293 10.83 -20.64 -10.57
CA TRP A 293 10.39 -19.83 -11.69
C TRP A 293 11.61 -19.14 -12.29
N SER A 294 11.68 -19.05 -13.62
CA SER A 294 12.69 -18.28 -14.33
C SER A 294 12.05 -17.11 -15.05
N LYS A 295 12.54 -15.89 -14.79
CA LYS A 295 12.16 -14.69 -15.54
C LYS A 295 13.10 -14.54 -16.71
N THR A 296 12.63 -14.80 -17.92
CA THR A 296 13.43 -14.60 -19.13
C THR A 296 13.20 -13.18 -19.63
N LEU A 297 14.12 -12.26 -19.31
CA LEU A 297 14.13 -10.93 -19.94
C LEU A 297 14.61 -11.12 -21.39
N GLN A 298 13.72 -10.88 -22.36
CA GLN A 298 14.02 -11.06 -23.80
C GLN A 298 15.07 -10.10 -24.36
N ALA A 299 15.37 -8.99 -23.67
CA ALA A 299 16.43 -8.07 -24.08
C ALA A 299 17.78 -8.52 -23.52
N GLY A 300 18.73 -8.86 -24.40
CA GLY A 300 20.12 -9.12 -24.00
C GLY A 300 20.76 -7.90 -23.32
N ALA A 301 21.90 -8.11 -22.64
CA ALA A 301 22.52 -7.11 -21.77
C ALA A 301 22.96 -5.79 -22.47
N ASN A 302 23.09 -5.80 -23.81
CA ASN A 302 23.14 -4.60 -24.65
C ASN A 302 22.33 -4.90 -25.93
N PRO A 303 21.08 -4.42 -26.08
CA PRO A 303 20.35 -4.53 -27.33
C PRO A 303 20.89 -3.52 -28.35
N GLY A 304 21.26 -3.99 -29.54
CA GLY A 304 21.66 -3.10 -30.63
C GLY A 304 20.48 -2.26 -31.14
N LEU A 305 20.76 -1.24 -31.96
CA LEU A 305 19.73 -0.37 -32.57
C LEU A 305 18.71 -1.19 -33.41
N ASP A 306 19.17 -2.29 -34.00
CA ASP A 306 18.31 -3.21 -34.75
C ASP A 306 17.38 -4.03 -33.83
N ASP A 307 17.81 -4.35 -32.62
CA ASP A 307 16.98 -5.11 -31.66
C ASP A 307 15.90 -4.23 -31.04
N THR A 308 16.21 -2.96 -30.74
CA THR A 308 15.22 -2.00 -30.22
C THR A 308 14.13 -1.71 -31.24
N THR A 309 14.49 -1.59 -32.53
CA THR A 309 13.50 -1.40 -33.60
C THR A 309 12.67 -2.65 -33.86
N ARG A 310 13.25 -3.86 -33.78
CA ARG A 310 12.49 -5.12 -33.86
C ARG A 310 11.51 -5.26 -32.70
N PHE A 311 11.95 -4.97 -31.48
CA PHE A 311 11.11 -5.01 -30.29
C PHE A 311 9.94 -4.02 -30.38
N ALA A 312 10.20 -2.78 -30.79
CA ALA A 312 9.16 -1.78 -31.02
C ALA A 312 8.15 -2.24 -32.10
N ARG A 313 8.62 -2.85 -33.19
CA ARG A 313 7.73 -3.42 -34.23
C ARG A 313 6.88 -4.56 -33.67
N ASP A 314 7.43 -5.48 -32.89
CA ASP A 314 6.68 -6.59 -32.31
C ASP A 314 5.57 -6.12 -31.37
N ILE A 315 5.89 -5.19 -30.46
CA ILE A 315 4.89 -4.58 -29.56
C ILE A 315 3.80 -3.88 -30.36
N LEU A 316 4.16 -3.06 -31.36
CA LEU A 316 3.18 -2.35 -32.17
C LEU A 316 2.29 -3.32 -32.94
N ASN A 317 2.85 -4.38 -33.53
CA ASN A 317 2.07 -5.39 -34.26
C ASN A 317 1.10 -6.13 -33.33
N LYS A 318 1.54 -6.52 -32.13
CA LYS A 318 0.67 -7.14 -31.11
C LYS A 318 -0.43 -6.18 -30.67
N THR A 319 -0.10 -4.91 -30.42
CA THR A 319 -1.05 -3.88 -30.01
C THR A 319 -2.11 -3.64 -31.08
N VAL A 320 -1.70 -3.52 -32.36
CA VAL A 320 -2.62 -3.35 -33.49
C VAL A 320 -3.56 -4.56 -33.63
N ASN A 321 -3.05 -5.78 -33.46
CA ASN A 321 -3.87 -6.99 -33.47
C ASN A 321 -4.88 -7.02 -32.31
N ARG A 322 -4.46 -6.58 -31.13
CA ARG A 322 -5.32 -6.48 -29.93
C ARG A 322 -6.44 -5.45 -30.12
N ILE A 323 -6.10 -4.25 -30.60
CA ILE A 323 -7.08 -3.21 -30.96
C ILE A 323 -8.03 -3.72 -32.04
N SER A 324 -7.52 -4.36 -33.10
CA SER A 324 -8.34 -4.92 -34.17
C SER A 324 -9.33 -5.95 -33.65
N ARG A 325 -8.90 -6.86 -32.75
CA ARG A 325 -9.77 -7.82 -32.09
C ARG A 325 -10.79 -7.13 -31.18
N SER A 326 -10.38 -6.17 -30.36
CA SER A 326 -11.28 -5.42 -29.45
C SER A 326 -12.34 -4.64 -30.21
N VAL A 327 -11.95 -3.93 -31.28
CA VAL A 327 -12.86 -3.23 -32.18
C VAL A 327 -13.80 -4.21 -32.89
N SER A 328 -13.29 -5.34 -33.36
CA SER A 328 -14.12 -6.39 -33.99
C SER A 328 -15.12 -7.00 -33.01
N GLN A 329 -14.69 -7.29 -31.78
CA GLN A 329 -15.54 -7.83 -30.72
C GLN A 329 -16.61 -6.82 -30.30
N THR A 330 -16.24 -5.55 -30.10
CA THR A 330 -17.17 -4.44 -29.83
C THR A 330 -18.18 -4.26 -30.95
N ARG A 331 -17.76 -4.38 -32.23
CA ARG A 331 -18.66 -4.34 -33.39
C ARG A 331 -19.61 -5.54 -33.42
N SER A 332 -19.15 -6.73 -33.01
CA SER A 332 -19.99 -7.95 -32.99
C SER A 332 -20.95 -8.01 -31.80
N SER A 333 -20.62 -7.39 -30.66
CA SER A 333 -21.40 -7.41 -29.43
C SER A 333 -22.30 -6.18 -29.34
N SER A 334 -23.50 -6.23 -29.94
CA SER A 334 -24.53 -5.22 -29.73
C SER A 334 -25.23 -5.48 -28.39
N THR A 335 -24.66 -4.92 -27.31
CA THR A 335 -25.15 -4.99 -25.91
C THR A 335 -25.72 -3.63 -25.46
N MET A 336 -25.93 -3.33 -24.16
CA MET A 336 -27.12 -2.55 -23.75
C MET A 336 -27.13 -1.74 -22.40
N SER A 337 -27.51 -0.43 -22.42
CA SER A 337 -28.07 0.51 -21.37
C SER A 337 -28.58 1.86 -22.00
N GLN A 338 -29.54 2.65 -21.46
CA GLN A 338 -30.47 3.46 -22.34
C GLN A 338 -30.45 5.02 -22.30
N THR A 339 -30.41 5.66 -23.49
CA THR A 339 -30.56 7.12 -23.77
C THR A 339 -30.94 7.39 -25.26
N GLU A 340 -31.66 8.47 -25.58
CA GLU A 340 -32.29 8.70 -26.90
C GLU A 340 -31.64 9.83 -27.71
N ASP A 341 -30.72 9.47 -28.62
CA ASP A 341 -30.22 10.35 -29.68
C ASP A 341 -30.76 9.89 -31.03
N SER A 342 -31.44 10.78 -31.76
CA SER A 342 -31.96 10.48 -33.10
C SER A 342 -31.15 11.22 -34.18
N VAL A 343 -30.49 10.45 -35.05
CA VAL A 343 -29.81 10.98 -36.25
C VAL A 343 -30.59 10.52 -37.47
N LEU A 344 -31.08 11.50 -38.23
CA LEU A 344 -31.87 11.27 -39.45
C LEU A 344 -30.96 11.46 -40.66
N SER A 345 -30.72 10.38 -41.40
CA SER A 345 -30.04 10.43 -42.70
C SER A 345 -31.05 10.23 -43.82
N LEU A 346 -31.04 11.16 -44.78
CA LEU A 346 -31.99 11.18 -45.89
C LEU A 346 -31.24 11.12 -47.22
N ILE A 347 -31.53 10.08 -48.01
CA ILE A 347 -31.06 9.94 -49.38
C ILE A 347 -32.28 10.05 -50.30
N ASP A 348 -32.33 11.13 -51.09
CA ASP A 348 -33.43 11.41 -52.01
C ASP A 348 -33.00 11.18 -53.46
N ASN A 349 -33.55 10.13 -54.10
CA ASN A 349 -33.34 9.82 -55.52
C ASN A 349 -34.63 10.02 -56.35
N THR A 350 -35.56 10.87 -55.89
CA THR A 350 -36.86 11.09 -56.55
C THR A 350 -36.73 11.71 -57.94
N ALA A 351 -35.74 12.60 -58.15
CA ALA A 351 -35.45 13.23 -59.44
C ALA A 351 -34.39 12.48 -60.27
N GLY A 352 -33.86 11.36 -59.78
CA GLY A 352 -32.78 10.63 -60.45
C GLY A 352 -33.26 9.83 -61.65
N THR A 353 -32.42 9.75 -62.70
CA THR A 353 -32.67 8.94 -63.91
C THR A 353 -32.29 7.46 -63.74
N HIS A 354 -31.51 7.12 -62.70
CA HIS A 354 -30.86 5.83 -62.50
C HIS A 354 -30.93 5.40 -61.02
N SER A 355 -30.43 4.20 -60.70
CA SER A 355 -30.28 3.74 -59.32
C SER A 355 -28.96 4.22 -58.70
N LEU A 356 -29.01 4.64 -57.43
CA LEU A 356 -27.84 5.02 -56.65
C LEU A 356 -27.36 3.86 -55.79
N ARG A 357 -26.03 3.73 -55.65
CA ARG A 357 -25.39 2.82 -54.70
C ARG A 357 -24.42 3.60 -53.82
N ALA A 358 -24.73 3.70 -52.54
CA ALA A 358 -23.85 4.25 -51.53
C ALA A 358 -23.10 3.11 -50.84
N VAL A 359 -21.76 3.19 -50.82
CA VAL A 359 -20.90 2.20 -50.13
C VAL A 359 -20.25 2.91 -48.95
N TYR A 360 -20.75 2.66 -47.75
CA TYR A 360 -20.16 3.18 -46.53
C TYR A 360 -18.98 2.31 -46.11
N ARG A 361 -17.83 2.92 -45.87
CA ARG A 361 -16.59 2.24 -45.47
C ARG A 361 -16.06 2.83 -44.19
N TRP A 362 -15.46 1.99 -43.36
CA TRP A 362 -14.65 2.46 -42.25
C TRP A 362 -13.39 3.16 -42.76
N LEU A 363 -12.85 4.10 -41.98
CA LEU A 363 -11.58 4.76 -42.29
C LEU A 363 -10.48 4.20 -41.40
N ASN A 364 -9.43 3.66 -42.01
CA ASN A 364 -8.23 3.21 -41.33
C ASN A 364 -7.23 4.37 -41.24
N LYS A 365 -6.68 4.64 -40.06
CA LYS A 365 -5.56 5.57 -39.88
C LYS A 365 -4.24 4.85 -40.14
N VAL A 366 -3.40 5.40 -41.02
CA VAL A 366 -2.06 4.87 -41.30
C VAL A 366 -1.03 5.76 -40.62
N TYR A 367 -0.27 5.18 -39.67
CA TYR A 367 0.79 5.87 -38.94
C TYR A 367 2.17 5.45 -39.43
N GLU A 368 3.10 6.41 -39.45
CA GLU A 368 4.53 6.17 -39.52
C GLU A 368 5.09 6.23 -38.11
N ALA A 369 5.90 5.24 -37.73
CA ALA A 369 6.53 5.17 -36.41
C ALA A 369 8.06 5.09 -36.55
N CYS A 370 8.78 5.86 -35.73
CA CYS A 370 10.23 5.79 -35.60
C CYS A 370 10.65 5.70 -34.13
N VAL A 371 11.77 5.02 -33.88
CA VAL A 371 12.36 4.92 -32.54
C VAL A 371 13.41 6.02 -32.42
N VAL A 372 13.32 6.83 -31.37
CA VAL A 372 14.27 7.91 -31.07
C VAL A 372 14.83 7.68 -29.68
N ASN A 373 16.16 7.77 -29.51
CA ASN A 373 16.77 7.80 -28.18
C ASN A 373 16.47 9.17 -27.54
N TYR A 374 15.74 9.14 -26.42
CA TYR A 374 15.29 10.33 -25.70
C TYR A 374 16.29 10.75 -24.60
N GLY A 375 17.27 9.90 -24.28
CA GLY A 375 18.30 10.15 -23.27
C GLY A 375 18.34 9.07 -22.19
N GLN A 376 19.19 9.29 -21.18
CA GLN A 376 19.40 8.37 -20.08
C GLN A 376 18.36 8.57 -18.97
N ARG A 377 17.91 7.47 -18.36
CA ARG A 377 16.98 7.43 -17.23
C ARG A 377 17.56 6.59 -16.11
N LEU A 378 17.34 7.03 -14.87
CA LEU A 378 17.67 6.24 -13.70
C LEU A 378 16.51 5.25 -13.44
N MET A 379 16.83 3.97 -13.48
CA MET A 379 15.92 2.90 -13.10
C MET A 379 16.06 2.66 -11.60
N MET A 380 14.93 2.74 -10.90
CA MET A 380 14.82 2.41 -9.48
C MET A 380 14.11 1.07 -9.34
N GLU A 381 14.67 0.17 -8.54
CA GLU A 381 14.00 -1.06 -8.13
C GLU A 381 13.44 -0.87 -6.72
N PHE A 382 12.21 -1.30 -6.51
CA PHE A 382 11.62 -1.28 -5.19
C PHE A 382 10.67 -2.44 -4.95
N MET A 383 10.62 -2.86 -3.69
CA MET A 383 9.68 -3.85 -3.20
C MET A 383 8.58 -3.16 -2.41
N VAL A 384 7.33 -3.35 -2.82
CA VAL A 384 6.16 -2.92 -2.03
C VAL A 384 5.71 -4.09 -1.17
N ASP A 385 5.84 -3.94 0.15
CA ASP A 385 5.30 -4.94 1.07
C ASP A 385 3.76 -4.84 1.09
N GLN A 386 3.09 -5.96 0.85
CA GLN A 386 1.62 -6.11 0.85
C GLN A 386 0.87 -5.01 0.05
N PRO A 387 1.05 -4.91 -1.28
CA PRO A 387 0.51 -3.82 -2.09
C PRO A 387 -1.03 -3.71 -2.04
N ALA A 388 -1.74 -4.82 -1.80
CA ALA A 388 -3.19 -4.88 -1.72
C ALA A 388 -3.76 -4.84 -0.29
N ALA A 389 -2.93 -4.66 0.76
CA ALA A 389 -3.39 -4.75 2.15
C ALA A 389 -4.58 -3.83 2.46
N SER A 390 -4.53 -2.58 2.00
CA SER A 390 -5.59 -1.59 2.21
C SER A 390 -6.89 -1.98 1.49
N PHE A 391 -6.79 -2.46 0.24
CA PHE A 391 -7.92 -2.96 -0.54
C PHE A 391 -8.57 -4.18 0.11
N ILE A 392 -7.76 -5.17 0.49
CA ILE A 392 -8.22 -6.38 1.19
C ILE A 392 -8.90 -6.00 2.52
N ALA A 393 -8.31 -5.09 3.29
CA ALA A 393 -8.90 -4.62 4.55
C ALA A 393 -10.25 -3.91 4.34
N GLN A 394 -10.40 -3.13 3.27
CA GLN A 394 -11.65 -2.47 2.91
C GLN A 394 -12.71 -3.47 2.44
N GLU A 395 -12.36 -4.42 1.57
CA GLU A 395 -13.23 -5.53 1.17
C GLU A 395 -13.75 -6.31 2.38
N HIS A 396 -12.87 -6.66 3.32
CA HIS A 396 -13.28 -7.30 4.56
C HIS A 396 -14.18 -6.41 5.44
N ALA A 397 -13.93 -5.09 5.50
CA ALA A 397 -14.78 -4.17 6.24
C ALA A 397 -16.18 -4.05 5.62
N LEU A 398 -16.28 -3.96 4.29
CA LEU A 398 -17.54 -3.92 3.52
C LEU A 398 -18.34 -5.22 3.68
N ALA A 399 -17.66 -6.36 3.72
CA ALA A 399 -18.29 -7.65 3.97
C ALA A 399 -18.76 -7.87 5.43
N GLY A 400 -18.59 -6.88 6.33
CA GLY A 400 -18.89 -7.02 7.76
C GLY A 400 -17.95 -7.96 8.50
N GLN A 401 -16.80 -8.26 7.89
CA GLN A 401 -15.85 -9.29 8.27
C GLN A 401 -14.61 -8.68 8.96
N ARG A 402 -14.82 -7.87 10.00
CA ARG A 402 -13.73 -7.40 10.87
C ARG A 402 -13.31 -8.53 11.82
N TRP A 403 -12.47 -9.43 11.32
CA TRP A 403 -11.94 -10.55 12.09
C TRP A 403 -10.74 -10.10 12.93
N VAL A 404 -10.99 -9.73 14.18
CA VAL A 404 -9.94 -9.43 15.16
C VAL A 404 -9.52 -10.72 15.86
N LYS A 405 -8.22 -10.93 16.03
CA LYS A 405 -7.70 -12.05 16.84
C LYS A 405 -8.36 -12.01 18.23
N PRO A 406 -9.01 -13.09 18.70
CA PRO A 406 -9.67 -13.06 19.99
C PRO A 406 -8.64 -12.82 21.10
N VAL A 407 -9.01 -11.98 22.07
CA VAL A 407 -8.17 -11.68 23.24
C VAL A 407 -8.03 -12.96 24.08
N PRO A 408 -6.81 -13.40 24.43
CA PRO A 408 -6.60 -14.54 25.31
C PRO A 408 -7.24 -14.33 26.69
N PRO A 409 -7.91 -15.34 27.28
CA PRO A 409 -8.49 -15.24 28.61
C PRO A 409 -7.48 -14.80 29.69
N LEU A 410 -6.22 -15.22 29.56
CA LEU A 410 -5.13 -14.83 30.46
C LEU A 410 -4.90 -13.31 30.49
N GLN A 411 -5.07 -12.61 29.36
CA GLN A 411 -4.92 -11.14 29.31
C GLN A 411 -6.06 -10.40 30.00
N LEU A 412 -7.20 -11.08 30.20
CA LEU A 412 -8.36 -10.55 30.94
C LEU A 412 -8.29 -10.89 32.44
N GLY A 413 -7.18 -11.48 32.90
CA GLY A 413 -7.02 -11.94 34.28
C GLY A 413 -7.74 -13.26 34.57
N LEU A 414 -8.10 -14.04 33.54
CA LEU A 414 -8.72 -15.35 33.69
C LEU A 414 -7.65 -16.44 33.54
N ALA A 415 -6.91 -16.73 34.61
CA ALA A 415 -5.89 -17.76 34.62
C ALA A 415 -6.46 -19.12 35.06
N SER A 416 -7.48 -19.10 35.93
CA SER A 416 -8.10 -20.28 36.50
C SER A 416 -9.61 -20.12 36.67
N PHE A 417 -10.29 -21.19 37.09
CA PHE A 417 -11.72 -21.13 37.40
C PHE A 417 -12.02 -20.25 38.64
N GLU A 418 -11.06 -20.01 39.53
CA GLU A 418 -11.25 -19.18 40.73
C GLU A 418 -11.46 -17.71 40.38
N ASP A 419 -10.92 -17.26 39.23
CA ASP A 419 -11.06 -15.90 38.73
C ASP A 419 -12.49 -15.61 38.24
N VAL A 420 -13.35 -16.62 38.12
CA VAL A 420 -14.76 -16.45 37.78
C VAL A 420 -15.55 -16.04 39.02
N SER A 421 -16.22 -14.90 38.92
CA SER A 421 -17.05 -14.31 39.96
C SER A 421 -18.48 -14.03 39.48
N PRO A 422 -19.46 -13.96 40.41
CA PRO A 422 -20.83 -13.56 40.09
C PRO A 422 -20.95 -12.19 39.41
N SER A 423 -19.94 -11.32 39.51
CA SER A 423 -19.95 -9.99 38.88
C SER A 423 -19.30 -9.96 37.49
N ASN A 424 -18.42 -10.90 37.15
CA ASN A 424 -17.68 -10.87 35.89
C ASN A 424 -18.20 -11.85 34.82
N TYR A 425 -18.87 -12.94 35.21
CA TYR A 425 -19.21 -14.04 34.29
C TYR A 425 -20.04 -13.59 33.09
N ALA A 426 -21.03 -12.71 33.29
CA ALA A 426 -21.89 -12.20 32.23
C ALA A 426 -21.11 -11.37 31.20
N ARG A 427 -20.16 -10.54 31.66
CA ARG A 427 -19.29 -9.75 30.77
C ARG A 427 -18.37 -10.66 29.96
N LEU A 428 -17.81 -11.69 30.59
CA LEU A 428 -16.96 -12.67 29.92
C LEU A 428 -17.75 -13.46 28.86
N GLY A 429 -18.98 -13.86 29.18
CA GLY A 429 -19.92 -14.49 28.24
C GLY A 429 -20.18 -13.64 27.00
N ALA A 430 -20.53 -12.36 27.19
CA ALA A 430 -20.79 -11.44 26.09
C ALA A 430 -19.56 -11.24 25.19
N LEU A 431 -18.36 -11.16 25.77
CA LEU A 431 -17.12 -10.98 25.01
C LEU A 431 -16.84 -12.17 24.08
N TYR A 432 -16.98 -13.39 24.60
CA TYR A 432 -16.72 -14.62 23.83
C TYR A 432 -17.95 -15.16 23.08
N GLY A 433 -19.11 -14.52 23.23
CA GLY A 433 -20.35 -14.88 22.53
C GLY A 433 -21.01 -16.15 23.08
N VAL A 434 -20.81 -16.45 24.36
CA VAL A 434 -21.49 -17.56 25.04
C VAL A 434 -22.84 -17.06 25.54
N LEU A 435 -23.92 -17.57 24.94
CA LEU A 435 -25.29 -17.19 25.26
C LEU A 435 -25.89 -18.03 26.40
N ASP A 436 -25.45 -19.29 26.51
CA ASP A 436 -25.98 -20.26 27.47
C ASP A 436 -25.11 -20.32 28.74
N LEU A 437 -25.16 -19.27 29.57
CA LEU A 437 -24.48 -19.24 30.86
C LEU A 437 -25.45 -19.47 32.02
N GLU A 438 -25.14 -20.46 32.87
CA GLU A 438 -25.88 -20.69 34.11
C GLU A 438 -25.65 -19.53 35.11
N PRO A 439 -26.71 -18.97 35.72
CA PRO A 439 -26.55 -17.93 36.74
C PRO A 439 -25.86 -18.50 37.99
N PRO A 440 -25.13 -17.67 38.76
CA PRO A 440 -24.49 -18.09 40.00
C PRO A 440 -25.53 -18.57 41.02
N PRO A 441 -25.18 -19.53 41.89
CA PRO A 441 -26.07 -19.95 42.97
C PRO A 441 -26.39 -18.76 43.88
N LEU A 442 -27.66 -18.67 44.32
CA LEU A 442 -28.13 -17.60 45.20
C LEU A 442 -27.29 -17.52 46.47
N ALA A 443 -26.88 -16.31 46.86
CA ALA A 443 -26.04 -16.07 48.03
C ALA A 443 -26.69 -16.49 49.35
N ARG A 444 -28.02 -16.44 49.42
CA ARG A 444 -28.81 -16.84 50.59
C ARG A 444 -30.07 -17.57 50.15
N ARG A 445 -30.38 -18.67 50.82
CA ARG A 445 -31.69 -19.36 50.75
C ARG A 445 -32.24 -19.54 52.15
N ILE A 446 -33.55 -19.51 52.29
CA ILE A 446 -34.23 -19.72 53.58
C ILE A 446 -35.09 -20.97 53.45
N ALA A 447 -34.94 -21.88 54.41
CA ALA A 447 -35.83 -23.01 54.61
C ALA A 447 -36.57 -22.79 55.93
N SER A 448 -37.90 -22.84 55.93
CA SER A 448 -38.69 -22.59 57.14
C SER A 448 -39.66 -23.73 57.43
N ALA A 449 -39.98 -23.91 58.71
CA ALA A 449 -41.02 -24.81 59.16
C ALA A 449 -41.69 -24.29 60.42
N THR A 450 -42.99 -24.56 60.54
CA THR A 450 -43.75 -24.37 61.76
C THR A 450 -43.99 -25.72 62.43
N LEU A 451 -43.81 -25.77 63.76
CA LEU A 451 -43.99 -26.95 64.59
C LEU A 451 -44.86 -26.64 65.81
N ARG A 452 -45.61 -27.63 66.28
CA ARG A 452 -46.37 -27.60 67.56
C ARG A 452 -45.57 -28.24 68.69
N SER A 453 -46.07 -28.11 69.92
CA SER A 453 -45.57 -28.83 71.11
C SER A 453 -45.46 -30.33 70.82
N GLY A 454 -44.31 -30.94 71.13
CA GLY A 454 -44.06 -32.37 70.93
C GLY A 454 -43.80 -32.82 69.49
N GLU A 455 -43.81 -31.92 68.50
CA GLU A 455 -43.52 -32.27 67.10
C GLU A 455 -42.01 -32.30 66.81
N GLU A 456 -41.62 -33.21 65.93
CA GLU A 456 -40.28 -33.29 65.34
C GLU A 456 -40.37 -33.27 63.80
N LYS A 457 -39.42 -32.60 63.15
CA LYS A 457 -39.37 -32.46 61.69
C LYS A 457 -37.94 -32.34 61.18
N LEU A 458 -37.66 -33.04 60.09
CA LEU A 458 -36.44 -32.84 59.29
C LEU A 458 -36.70 -31.75 58.25
N ILE A 459 -36.03 -30.61 58.38
CA ILE A 459 -36.11 -29.52 57.41
C ILE A 459 -35.09 -29.79 56.30
N ALA A 460 -35.55 -30.05 55.08
CA ALA A 460 -34.68 -30.31 53.94
C ALA A 460 -33.94 -29.03 53.49
N ILE A 461 -32.64 -29.15 53.29
CA ILE A 461 -31.78 -28.11 52.72
C ILE A 461 -31.60 -28.41 51.24
N ALA A 462 -31.64 -27.37 50.41
CA ALA A 462 -31.41 -27.55 48.99
C ALA A 462 -30.00 -28.06 48.68
N ALA A 463 -29.89 -28.93 47.66
CA ALA A 463 -28.61 -29.50 47.25
C ALA A 463 -27.55 -28.41 46.98
N GLY A 464 -26.34 -28.61 47.51
CA GLY A 464 -25.23 -27.66 47.37
C GLY A 464 -25.22 -26.51 48.38
N TYR A 465 -26.21 -26.41 49.26
CA TYR A 465 -26.27 -25.42 50.35
C TYR A 465 -25.98 -26.05 51.71
N CYS A 466 -25.43 -25.27 52.63
CA CYS A 466 -25.25 -25.63 54.02
C CYS A 466 -25.99 -24.66 54.95
N ALA A 467 -26.52 -25.17 56.05
CA ALA A 467 -27.23 -24.37 57.03
C ALA A 467 -26.25 -23.63 57.97
N THR A 468 -26.35 -22.31 58.06
CA THR A 468 -25.41 -21.48 58.83
C THR A 468 -26.04 -20.82 60.04
N GLN A 469 -27.32 -20.45 59.95
CA GLN A 469 -28.04 -19.81 61.05
C GLN A 469 -29.46 -20.36 61.15
N ALA A 470 -29.91 -20.58 62.38
CA ALA A 470 -31.30 -20.85 62.70
C ALA A 470 -31.87 -19.67 63.47
N PHE A 471 -33.06 -19.22 63.08
CA PHE A 471 -33.85 -18.26 63.82
C PHE A 471 -35.11 -18.95 64.31
N VAL A 472 -35.33 -18.92 65.63
CA VAL A 472 -36.50 -19.54 66.26
C VAL A 472 -37.35 -18.47 66.91
N ASN A 473 -38.63 -18.43 66.53
CA ASN A 473 -39.64 -17.60 67.17
C ASN A 473 -40.82 -18.46 67.61
N TYR A 474 -41.53 -18.06 68.67
CA TYR A 474 -42.68 -18.82 69.14
C TYR A 474 -43.81 -17.92 69.61
N VAL A 475 -45.02 -18.46 69.57
CA VAL A 475 -46.23 -17.86 70.12
C VAL A 475 -46.91 -18.90 71.00
N SER A 476 -47.42 -18.47 72.15
CA SER A 476 -48.10 -19.35 73.12
C SER A 476 -49.44 -18.77 73.55
N THR A 477 -50.43 -19.64 73.76
CA THR A 477 -51.76 -19.28 74.28
C THR A 477 -52.13 -20.20 75.44
N PRO A 478 -52.49 -19.68 76.63
CA PRO A 478 -52.57 -18.27 77.03
C PRO A 478 -51.19 -17.59 77.16
N ALA A 479 -51.15 -16.26 77.08
CA ALA A 479 -49.90 -15.49 77.14
C ALA A 479 -49.22 -15.63 78.51
N GLY A 480 -47.88 -15.75 78.53
CA GLY A 480 -47.08 -15.85 79.75
C GLY A 480 -46.60 -17.27 80.11
N LEU A 481 -46.77 -18.25 79.22
CA LEU A 481 -46.19 -19.58 79.38
C LEU A 481 -44.64 -19.53 79.31
N PRO A 482 -43.94 -20.49 79.96
CA PRO A 482 -42.49 -20.64 79.84
C PRO A 482 -42.06 -20.76 78.37
N THR A 483 -40.89 -20.23 78.05
CA THR A 483 -40.26 -20.41 76.74
C THR A 483 -40.18 -21.90 76.37
N PRO A 484 -40.69 -22.34 75.20
CA PRO A 484 -40.57 -23.72 74.78
C PRO A 484 -39.10 -24.11 74.59
N VAL A 485 -38.78 -25.36 74.88
CA VAL A 485 -37.44 -25.91 74.59
C VAL A 485 -37.45 -26.44 73.16
N VAL A 486 -36.64 -25.83 72.28
CA VAL A 486 -36.55 -26.20 70.86
C VAL A 486 -35.12 -26.63 70.57
N LEU A 487 -34.95 -27.82 69.99
CA LEU A 487 -33.67 -28.30 69.48
C LEU A 487 -33.62 -28.09 67.98
N VAL A 488 -32.58 -27.43 67.49
CA VAL A 488 -32.30 -27.26 66.06
C VAL A 488 -30.87 -27.72 65.80
N GLY A 489 -30.72 -28.88 65.16
CA GLY A 489 -29.41 -29.51 64.97
C GLY A 489 -28.70 -29.72 66.32
N ARG A 490 -27.54 -29.09 66.49
CA ARG A 490 -26.75 -29.12 67.73
C ARG A 490 -26.96 -27.90 68.65
N GLN A 491 -28.01 -27.10 68.43
CA GLN A 491 -28.36 -25.93 69.24
C GLN A 491 -29.66 -26.14 70.02
N ALA A 492 -29.69 -25.63 71.26
CA ALA A 492 -30.87 -25.68 72.12
C ALA A 492 -31.35 -24.26 72.47
N PHE A 493 -32.62 -23.99 72.20
CA PHE A 493 -33.32 -22.77 72.61
C PHE A 493 -34.14 -23.11 73.86
N SER A 494 -34.02 -22.30 74.91
CA SER A 494 -34.68 -22.53 76.21
C SER A 494 -34.80 -21.22 76.99
N ALA A 495 -35.30 -21.23 78.22
CA ALA A 495 -35.42 -20.02 79.04
C ALA A 495 -34.09 -19.28 79.26
N ALA A 496 -32.96 -20.00 79.23
CA ALA A 496 -31.62 -19.43 79.34
C ALA A 496 -31.13 -18.77 78.03
N ASN A 497 -31.74 -19.11 76.91
CA ASN A 497 -31.45 -18.55 75.58
C ASN A 497 -32.78 -18.40 74.82
N PRO A 498 -33.62 -17.42 75.21
CA PRO A 498 -34.96 -17.26 74.65
C PRO A 498 -34.86 -16.95 73.15
N ALA A 499 -35.94 -17.26 72.41
CA ALA A 499 -36.12 -17.06 70.98
C ALA A 499 -35.16 -16.03 70.34
N GLY A 500 -34.35 -16.50 69.39
CA GLY A 500 -33.27 -15.72 68.79
C GLY A 500 -32.54 -16.46 67.67
N THR A 501 -31.41 -15.90 67.25
CA THR A 501 -30.55 -16.49 66.19
C THR A 501 -29.46 -17.36 66.81
N ALA A 502 -29.33 -18.61 66.37
CA ALA A 502 -28.22 -19.48 66.72
C ALA A 502 -27.39 -19.85 65.47
N THR A 503 -26.09 -20.03 65.66
CA THR A 503 -25.18 -20.51 64.61
C THR A 503 -25.24 -22.02 64.48
N LEU A 504 -25.41 -22.49 63.27
CA LEU A 504 -25.51 -23.91 62.93
C LEU A 504 -24.18 -24.51 62.49
N SER A 505 -24.15 -25.83 62.34
CA SER A 505 -22.93 -26.62 62.11
C SER A 505 -22.36 -26.48 60.71
N GLY A 506 -23.14 -25.94 59.77
CA GLY A 506 -22.95 -26.23 58.36
C GLY A 506 -23.60 -27.56 57.95
N GLU A 507 -24.69 -27.99 58.61
CA GLU A 507 -25.42 -29.20 58.23
C GLU A 507 -25.78 -29.17 56.74
N ASP A 508 -25.62 -30.31 56.07
CA ASP A 508 -25.97 -30.55 54.68
C ASP A 508 -27.19 -31.50 54.58
N ASN A 509 -27.92 -31.40 53.46
CA ASN A 509 -29.15 -32.18 53.15
C ASN A 509 -30.38 -31.93 54.05
N CYS A 510 -30.26 -31.97 55.37
CA CYS A 510 -31.37 -31.66 56.29
C CYS A 510 -30.90 -31.24 57.69
N VAL A 511 -31.72 -30.45 58.37
CA VAL A 511 -31.53 -30.09 59.79
C VAL A 511 -32.69 -30.67 60.61
N PRO A 512 -32.42 -31.50 61.64
CA PRO A 512 -33.46 -31.96 62.54
C PRO A 512 -33.91 -30.84 63.48
N VAL A 513 -35.22 -30.71 63.65
CA VAL A 513 -35.86 -29.78 64.57
C VAL A 513 -36.86 -30.53 65.44
N SER A 514 -36.78 -30.35 66.75
CA SER A 514 -37.69 -30.98 67.71
C SER A 514 -38.13 -29.97 68.75
N VAL A 515 -39.43 -29.95 69.07
CA VAL A 515 -40.01 -29.11 70.13
C VAL A 515 -40.38 -30.00 71.31
N LEU A 516 -39.80 -29.73 72.48
CA LEU A 516 -40.12 -30.46 73.69
C LEU A 516 -41.60 -30.23 74.06
N ASP A 517 -42.29 -31.31 74.44
CA ASP A 517 -43.69 -31.23 74.81
C ASP A 517 -43.88 -30.49 76.15
N TYR A 518 -44.98 -29.75 76.25
CA TYR A 518 -45.31 -28.93 77.40
C TYR A 518 -46.35 -29.64 78.26
N LEU A 519 -45.91 -30.20 79.39
CA LEU A 519 -46.80 -30.87 80.34
C LEU A 519 -47.63 -29.84 81.12
N PRO A 520 -48.98 -29.93 81.15
CA PRO A 520 -49.81 -28.97 81.85
C PRO A 520 -49.51 -29.00 83.35
N SER A 521 -48.99 -27.90 83.90
CA SER A 521 -48.60 -27.77 85.31
C SER A 521 -49.75 -27.29 86.22
N PHE A 522 -50.94 -27.06 85.67
CA PHE A 522 -52.10 -26.51 86.39
C PHE A 522 -53.32 -27.43 86.28
N SER A 523 -54.14 -27.45 87.33
CA SER A 523 -55.40 -28.18 87.40
C SER A 523 -56.57 -27.20 87.67
N PRO A 524 -57.70 -27.29 86.94
CA PRO A 524 -57.91 -28.12 85.76
C PRO A 524 -56.92 -27.75 84.63
N PRO A 525 -56.56 -28.72 83.75
CA PRO A 525 -55.61 -28.47 82.68
C PRO A 525 -56.17 -27.43 81.70
N SER A 526 -55.27 -26.61 81.16
CA SER A 526 -55.58 -25.69 80.06
C SER A 526 -55.14 -26.28 78.72
N ASP A 527 -55.86 -25.94 77.64
CA ASP A 527 -55.43 -26.17 76.25
C ASP A 527 -54.29 -25.21 75.89
N ALA A 528 -53.13 -25.39 76.53
CA ALA A 528 -51.93 -24.64 76.22
C ALA A 528 -51.44 -25.01 74.82
N GLN A 529 -51.46 -24.06 73.90
CA GLN A 529 -50.94 -24.26 72.55
C GLN A 529 -49.68 -23.42 72.36
N VAL A 530 -48.61 -24.07 71.90
CA VAL A 530 -47.37 -23.42 71.50
C VAL A 530 -47.11 -23.71 70.04
N LEU A 531 -46.89 -22.64 69.27
CA LEU A 531 -46.46 -22.70 67.87
C LEU A 531 -45.07 -22.11 67.76
N VAL A 532 -44.16 -22.87 67.16
CA VAL A 532 -42.76 -22.49 66.94
C VAL A 532 -42.53 -22.34 65.45
N ASN A 533 -42.02 -21.19 65.01
CA ASN A 533 -41.51 -20.96 63.67
C ASN A 533 -39.99 -21.06 63.68
N VAL A 534 -39.43 -21.92 62.83
CA VAL A 534 -37.99 -22.07 62.65
C VAL A 534 -37.63 -21.67 61.24
N GLU A 535 -36.74 -20.70 61.10
CA GLU A 535 -36.18 -20.25 59.83
C GLU A 535 -34.68 -20.57 59.79
N ILE A 536 -34.28 -21.38 58.81
CA ILE A 536 -32.90 -21.79 58.58
C ILE A 536 -32.36 -21.02 57.39
N THR A 537 -31.36 -20.18 57.66
CA THR A 537 -30.59 -19.50 56.62
C THR A 537 -29.49 -20.41 56.12
N CYS A 538 -29.48 -20.62 54.80
CA CYS A 538 -28.53 -21.47 54.10
C CYS A 538 -27.68 -20.64 53.13
N ILE A 539 -26.39 -20.97 53.05
CA ILE A 539 -25.40 -20.34 52.15
C ILE A 539 -24.87 -21.43 51.20
N PRO A 540 -24.51 -21.11 49.93
CA PRO A 540 -23.94 -22.11 49.03
C PRO A 540 -22.62 -22.63 49.59
N SER A 541 -22.44 -23.95 49.55
CA SER A 541 -21.18 -24.60 49.89
C SER A 541 -20.07 -24.21 48.92
N ALA A 542 -18.81 -24.24 49.38
CA ALA A 542 -17.64 -23.96 48.53
C ALA A 542 -17.64 -24.86 47.28
N ARG A 543 -17.95 -26.15 47.46
CA ARG A 543 -18.08 -27.13 46.35
C ARG A 543 -19.12 -26.71 45.31
N CYS A 544 -20.26 -26.17 45.71
CA CYS A 544 -21.31 -25.73 44.78
C CYS A 544 -20.85 -24.52 43.95
N LEU A 545 -20.19 -23.55 44.59
CA LEU A 545 -19.61 -22.40 43.90
C LEU A 545 -18.50 -22.81 42.94
N ASP A 546 -17.61 -23.72 43.33
CA ASP A 546 -16.52 -24.18 42.47
C ASP A 546 -17.04 -24.99 41.29
N GLN A 547 -18.07 -25.81 41.48
CA GLN A 547 -18.74 -26.51 40.37
C GLN A 547 -19.31 -25.53 39.34
N TRP A 548 -19.96 -24.46 39.79
CA TRP A 548 -20.45 -23.41 38.91
C TRP A 548 -19.30 -22.70 38.19
N ARG A 549 -18.26 -22.27 38.92
CA ARG A 549 -17.05 -21.64 38.35
C ARG A 549 -16.38 -22.49 37.28
N ILE A 550 -16.21 -23.79 37.53
CA ILE A 550 -15.59 -24.73 36.59
C ILE A 550 -16.39 -24.83 35.29
N ARG A 551 -17.73 -24.92 35.37
CA ARG A 551 -18.59 -24.99 34.18
C ARG A 551 -18.50 -23.71 33.35
N ILE A 552 -18.57 -22.55 34.01
CA ILE A 552 -18.48 -21.25 33.34
C ILE A 552 -17.09 -21.08 32.70
N TYR A 553 -16.02 -21.35 33.44
CA TYR A 553 -14.65 -21.30 32.92
C TYR A 553 -14.47 -22.20 31.70
N ALA A 554 -14.94 -23.45 31.75
CA ALA A 554 -14.88 -24.38 30.63
C ALA A 554 -15.65 -23.87 29.39
N SER A 555 -16.83 -23.28 29.59
CA SER A 555 -17.61 -22.71 28.48
C SER A 555 -16.91 -21.53 27.80
N ILE A 556 -16.26 -20.66 28.57
CA ILE A 556 -15.52 -19.50 28.08
C ILE A 556 -14.26 -19.93 27.32
N VAL A 557 -13.47 -20.84 27.90
CA VAL A 557 -12.25 -21.35 27.26
C VAL A 557 -12.57 -22.04 25.94
N ARG A 558 -13.61 -22.88 25.92
CA ARG A 558 -14.06 -23.54 24.69
C ARG A 558 -14.46 -22.53 23.60
N ALA A 559 -15.24 -21.52 23.93
CA ALA A 559 -15.66 -20.49 22.97
C ALA A 559 -14.46 -19.68 22.45
N TYR A 560 -13.47 -19.41 23.30
CA TYR A 560 -12.20 -18.78 22.89
C TYR A 560 -11.43 -19.67 21.91
N GLU A 561 -11.25 -20.96 22.22
CA GLU A 561 -10.54 -21.90 21.36
C GLU A 561 -11.20 -22.06 19.99
N GLU A 562 -12.53 -22.14 19.95
CA GLU A 562 -13.30 -22.21 18.71
C GLU A 562 -13.09 -20.95 17.84
N ARG A 563 -13.13 -19.75 18.44
CA ARG A 563 -12.84 -18.49 17.74
C ARG A 563 -11.38 -18.40 17.28
N LEU A 564 -10.43 -18.86 18.09
CA LEU A 564 -9.01 -18.85 17.76
C LEU A 564 -8.72 -19.83 16.62
N ALA A 565 -9.33 -21.01 16.62
CA ALA A 565 -9.20 -21.99 15.54
C ALA A 565 -9.77 -21.44 14.23
N ALA A 566 -10.94 -20.79 14.27
CA ALA A 566 -11.53 -20.14 13.10
C ALA A 566 -10.63 -19.02 12.54
N TYR A 567 -10.04 -18.21 13.41
CA TYR A 567 -9.07 -17.18 13.03
C TYR A 567 -7.83 -17.81 12.37
N ASN A 568 -7.21 -18.82 13.01
CA ASN A 568 -5.99 -19.48 12.52
C ASN A 568 -6.20 -20.22 11.19
N ALA A 569 -7.35 -20.88 11.01
CA ALA A 569 -7.66 -21.58 9.76
C ALA A 569 -7.77 -20.62 8.56
N ARG A 570 -8.24 -19.40 8.79
CA ARG A 570 -8.34 -18.36 7.75
C ARG A 570 -7.02 -17.63 7.52
N THR A 571 -6.27 -17.27 8.56
CA THR A 571 -4.95 -16.67 8.38
C THR A 571 -3.99 -17.60 7.63
N ARG A 572 -4.11 -18.92 7.78
CA ARG A 572 -3.37 -19.89 6.96
C ARG A 572 -3.79 -19.84 5.49
N ARG A 573 -5.10 -19.81 5.18
CA ARG A 573 -5.58 -19.64 3.79
C ARG A 573 -5.11 -18.32 3.18
N ASP A 574 -5.08 -17.25 3.96
CA ASP A 574 -4.57 -15.96 3.51
C ASP A 574 -3.05 -15.99 3.34
N ALA A 575 -2.31 -16.67 4.23
CA ALA A 575 -0.86 -16.85 4.10
C ALA A 575 -0.47 -17.64 2.84
N ASP A 576 -1.23 -18.68 2.50
CA ASP A 576 -1.05 -19.45 1.27
C ASP A 576 -1.38 -18.62 0.01
N ARG A 577 -2.26 -17.62 0.10
CA ARG A 577 -2.45 -16.61 -0.97
C ARG A 577 -1.33 -15.57 -0.99
N ARG A 578 -0.85 -15.12 0.18
CA ARG A 578 0.23 -14.11 0.31
C ARG A 578 1.54 -14.55 -0.33
N SER A 579 1.92 -15.83 -0.23
CA SER A 579 3.14 -16.34 -0.88
C SER A 579 3.09 -16.28 -2.41
N SER A 580 1.89 -16.15 -2.99
CA SER A 580 1.69 -16.04 -4.44
C SER A 580 1.65 -14.59 -4.97
N GLU A 581 1.60 -13.57 -4.10
CA GLU A 581 1.31 -12.18 -4.47
C GLU A 581 2.48 -11.19 -4.27
N CYS A 582 3.67 -11.63 -3.83
CA CYS A 582 4.84 -10.75 -3.75
C CYS A 582 5.37 -10.40 -5.15
N GLN A 583 5.23 -9.13 -5.56
CA GLN A 583 5.75 -8.62 -6.84
C GLN A 583 6.91 -7.63 -6.62
N CYS A 584 8.03 -7.86 -7.30
CA CYS A 584 9.11 -6.88 -7.46
C CYS A 584 8.78 -5.95 -8.63
N LEU A 585 8.85 -4.64 -8.41
CA LEU A 585 8.54 -3.62 -9.40
C LEU A 585 9.80 -2.82 -9.74
N VAL A 586 9.96 -2.48 -11.01
CA VAL A 586 11.03 -1.62 -11.52
C VAL A 586 10.38 -0.41 -12.19
N ALA A 587 10.76 0.80 -11.77
CA ALA A 587 10.26 2.03 -12.36
C ALA A 587 11.39 2.88 -12.96
N ALA A 588 11.10 3.55 -14.07
CA ALA A 588 11.98 4.55 -14.67
C ALA A 588 11.59 5.95 -14.15
N ILE A 589 12.56 6.71 -13.63
CA ILE A 589 12.36 8.10 -13.17
C ILE A 589 12.88 9.08 -14.22
#